data_AF-Q1DB37-F1
#
_entry.id   AF-Q1DB37-F1
#
_cell.length_a   1.000
_cell.length_b   1.000
_cell.length_c   1.000
_cell.angle_alpha   90.00
_cell.angle_beta   90.00
_cell.angle_gamma   90.00
#
_symmetry.space_group_name_H-M   'P 1'
#
loop_
_entity.id
_entity.type
_entity.pdbx_description
1 polymer ?
#
loop_
_entity_poly.entity_id
_entity_poly.type
_entity_poly.pdbx_seq_one_letter_code
_entity_poly.pdbx_strand_id
1 'polypeptide(L)'
;MKPSATRSGQAAPSAPIRGERDPSLGLTRRAGQPAKETCIVSKTIDWGPIRTLARRVLTEGERVALTRKEKALLRRTAAEVGISASEVESALATEEGALGLLQEESRRISEGTRRLMDALHRMYEHKDKGDLDSARQEMRNVLAVEVVPHYRAIAQGQLEAMADEHQQGERAPGASTRAVFARRTPLRLRGR
;
A
#
# COMPACT_ATOMS: atom_id res chain seq x y z
N MET A 1 59.22 -11.99 47.66
CA MET A 1 59.62 -10.75 46.97
C MET A 1 58.37 -10.05 46.43
N LYS A 2 58.09 -8.82 46.89
CA LYS A 2 57.26 -7.79 46.22
C LYS A 2 58.18 -7.00 45.23
N PRO A 3 57.72 -6.26 44.19
CA PRO A 3 56.90 -5.01 44.25
C PRO A 3 55.69 -5.03 43.26
N SER A 4 54.56 -4.31 43.42
CA SER A 4 54.24 -2.88 43.61
C SER A 4 54.30 -1.99 42.34
N ALA A 5 53.13 -1.60 41.82
CA ALA A 5 52.78 -0.30 41.18
C ALA A 5 51.25 -0.34 40.86
N THR A 6 50.32 0.37 41.53
CA THR A 6 50.00 1.81 41.65
C THR A 6 49.40 2.45 40.37
N ARG A 7 48.06 2.67 40.35
CA ARG A 7 47.32 3.86 39.83
C ARG A 7 45.80 3.60 40.04
N SER A 8 45.07 4.22 40.97
CA SER A 8 44.67 5.63 41.18
C SER A 8 43.70 6.19 40.13
N GLY A 9 42.51 6.62 40.58
CA GLY A 9 41.45 7.31 39.82
C GLY A 9 40.08 6.62 40.03
N GLN A 10 39.38 6.80 41.15
CA GLN A 10 38.58 7.97 41.56
C GLN A 10 37.51 8.38 40.53
N ALA A 11 36.28 7.91 40.72
CA ALA A 11 35.07 8.54 40.20
C ALA A 11 33.83 8.05 41.00
N ALA A 12 33.29 8.95 41.82
CA ALA A 12 31.88 9.02 42.21
C ALA A 12 31.55 10.53 42.14
N PRO A 13 30.35 10.95 41.68
CA PRO A 13 29.14 10.69 42.45
C PRO A 13 27.87 10.38 41.63
N SER A 14 27.02 9.55 42.21
CA SER A 14 25.61 9.41 41.84
C SER A 14 24.78 10.42 42.65
N ALA A 15 24.01 11.27 41.96
CA ALA A 15 22.82 11.90 42.50
C ALA A 15 21.84 12.27 41.35
N PRO A 16 20.52 12.34 41.63
CA PRO A 16 19.46 12.24 40.63
C PRO A 16 18.97 13.61 40.14
N ILE A 17 18.48 13.69 38.90
CA ILE A 17 17.70 14.83 38.41
C ILE A 17 16.36 14.33 37.89
N ARG A 18 15.32 14.64 38.66
CA ARG A 18 13.89 14.56 38.32
C ARG A 18 13.33 15.97 38.46
N GLY A 19 12.60 16.43 37.44
CA GLY A 19 12.00 17.77 37.37
C GLY A 19 12.62 18.54 36.20
N GLU A 20 11.92 19.18 35.29
CA GLU A 20 10.53 19.64 35.25
C GLU A 20 10.08 19.76 33.79
N ARG A 21 8.76 19.82 33.61
CA ARG A 21 8.10 20.25 32.37
C ARG A 21 8.35 21.76 32.21
N ASP A 22 8.52 22.22 30.98
CA ASP A 22 7.67 23.31 30.52
C ASP A 22 7.44 23.25 29.00
N PRO A 23 6.21 23.53 28.52
CA PRO A 23 5.79 23.36 27.14
C PRO A 23 5.72 24.72 26.44
N SER A 24 6.54 24.98 25.43
CA SER A 24 6.28 26.02 24.43
C SER A 24 7.31 25.96 23.33
N LEU A 25 7.02 25.21 22.26
CA LEU A 25 7.38 25.61 20.90
C LEU A 25 6.30 25.04 19.96
N GLY A 26 5.40 25.94 19.57
CA GLY A 26 4.38 25.69 18.56
C GLY A 26 5.02 25.44 17.21
N LEU A 27 5.08 24.17 16.82
CA LEU A 27 5.15 23.78 15.42
C LEU A 27 3.75 23.94 14.83
N THR A 28 3.55 25.03 14.10
CA THR A 28 2.43 25.18 13.17
C THR A 28 2.60 24.14 12.06
N ARG A 29 2.09 22.94 12.33
CA ARG A 29 1.85 21.89 11.34
C ARG A 29 0.82 22.42 10.36
N ARG A 30 1.30 23.00 9.25
CA ARG A 30 0.45 23.49 8.18
C ARG A 30 -0.31 22.30 7.59
N ALA A 31 -1.63 22.40 7.67
CA ALA A 31 -2.59 21.48 7.10
C ALA A 31 -2.32 21.29 5.60
N GLY A 32 -2.04 20.04 5.25
CA GLY A 32 -1.87 19.53 3.90
C GLY A 32 -2.39 18.09 3.84
N GLN A 33 -3.59 17.87 4.38
CA GLN A 33 -4.44 16.75 3.99
C GLN A 33 -5.64 17.38 3.30
N PRO A 34 -5.81 17.09 2.01
CA PRO A 34 -6.87 16.14 1.68
C PRO A 34 -6.55 15.28 0.45
N ALA A 35 -6.62 13.96 0.61
CA ALA A 35 -7.03 13.01 -0.42
C ALA A 35 -7.16 11.63 0.22
N LYS A 36 -8.16 11.48 1.09
CA LYS A 36 -8.83 10.20 1.28
C LYS A 36 -10.09 10.30 0.42
N GLU A 37 -10.45 9.22 -0.28
CA GLU A 37 -11.44 9.14 -1.37
C GLU A 37 -10.81 9.50 -2.73
N THR A 38 -10.50 8.55 -3.61
CA THR A 38 -11.28 7.37 -3.97
C THR A 38 -10.36 6.17 -4.13
N CYS A 39 -10.29 5.31 -3.11
CA CYS A 39 -9.77 3.97 -3.33
C CYS A 39 -10.75 3.28 -4.29
N ILE A 40 -10.35 3.08 -5.54
CA ILE A 40 -11.00 2.10 -6.42
C ILE A 40 -11.14 0.84 -5.57
N VAL A 41 -12.38 0.38 -5.38
CA VAL A 41 -12.76 -0.72 -4.49
C VAL A 41 -12.21 -2.01 -5.09
N SER A 42 -10.90 -2.21 -4.98
CA SER A 42 -10.28 -3.51 -5.16
C SER A 42 -10.72 -4.36 -3.98
N LYS A 43 -11.48 -5.42 -4.27
CA LYS A 43 -11.85 -6.45 -3.31
C LYS A 43 -10.59 -6.81 -2.50
N THR A 44 -10.58 -6.49 -1.21
CA THR A 44 -9.42 -6.75 -0.35
C THR A 44 -9.28 -8.27 -0.22
N ILE A 45 -8.26 -8.83 -0.85
CA ILE A 45 -8.01 -10.26 -0.80
C ILE A 45 -7.38 -10.61 0.54
N ASP A 46 -7.99 -11.55 1.27
CA ASP A 46 -7.44 -12.04 2.53
C ASP A 46 -6.43 -13.16 2.29
N TRP A 47 -5.15 -12.78 2.29
CA TRP A 47 -4.02 -13.70 2.26
C TRP A 47 -3.49 -14.08 3.66
N GLY A 48 -4.16 -13.68 4.73
CA GLY A 48 -3.79 -14.08 6.09
C GLY A 48 -3.68 -15.60 6.26
N PRO A 49 -4.70 -16.39 5.87
CA PRO A 49 -4.67 -17.84 6.02
C PRO A 49 -3.51 -18.53 5.30
N ILE A 50 -3.19 -18.10 4.07
CA ILE A 50 -2.07 -18.70 3.32
C ILE A 50 -0.73 -18.31 3.93
N ARG A 51 -0.58 -17.07 4.42
CA ARG A 51 0.64 -16.64 5.12
C ARG A 51 0.84 -17.40 6.42
N THR A 52 -0.23 -17.68 7.15
CA THR A 52 -0.18 -18.54 8.35
C THR A 52 0.26 -19.96 8.00
N LEU A 53 -0.29 -20.55 6.94
CA LEU A 53 0.11 -21.88 6.48
C LEU A 53 1.57 -21.90 6.01
N ALA A 54 1.99 -20.92 5.22
CA ALA A 54 3.36 -20.78 4.74
C ALA A 54 4.36 -20.65 5.88
N ARG A 55 4.06 -19.87 6.91
CA ARG A 55 4.91 -19.76 8.09
C ARG A 55 5.07 -21.12 8.79
N ARG A 56 3.97 -21.82 9.07
CA ARG A 56 4.00 -23.14 9.73
C ARG A 56 4.82 -24.17 8.94
N VAL A 57 4.59 -24.24 7.64
CA VAL A 57 5.23 -25.26 6.79
C VAL A 57 6.66 -24.88 6.42
N LEU A 58 6.90 -23.65 5.95
CA LEU A 58 8.18 -23.24 5.38
C LEU A 58 9.17 -22.73 6.44
N THR A 59 8.69 -22.19 7.55
CA THR A 59 9.56 -21.66 8.63
C THR A 59 9.65 -22.62 9.81
N GLU A 60 8.51 -23.19 10.23
CA GLU A 60 8.45 -24.07 11.42
C GLU A 60 8.65 -25.56 11.06
N GLY A 61 8.72 -25.89 9.76
CA GLY A 61 9.04 -27.23 9.26
C GLY A 61 7.90 -28.25 9.41
N GLU A 62 6.67 -27.78 9.61
CA GLU A 62 5.51 -28.64 9.70
C GLU A 62 5.18 -29.27 8.34
N ARG A 63 4.71 -30.52 8.34
CA ARG A 63 4.27 -31.20 7.12
C ARG A 63 2.99 -30.56 6.58
N VAL A 64 2.87 -30.49 5.25
CA VAL A 64 1.65 -29.99 4.61
C VAL A 64 0.58 -31.06 4.76
N ALA A 65 -0.40 -30.83 5.63
CA ALA A 65 -1.35 -31.86 5.98
C ALA A 65 -2.41 -32.16 4.91
N LEU A 66 -2.24 -31.82 3.62
CA LEU A 66 -3.12 -32.09 2.45
C LEU A 66 -4.63 -32.25 2.74
N THR A 67 -5.16 -31.56 3.74
CA THR A 67 -6.53 -31.74 4.18
C THR A 67 -7.46 -31.12 3.16
N ARG A 68 -8.74 -31.50 3.17
CA ARG A 68 -9.74 -30.84 2.31
C ARG A 68 -9.71 -29.30 2.46
N LYS A 69 -9.46 -28.81 3.69
CA LYS A 69 -9.36 -27.38 4.00
C LYS A 69 -8.12 -26.74 3.39
N GLU A 70 -6.95 -27.36 3.53
CA GLU A 70 -5.69 -26.84 2.97
C GLU A 70 -5.69 -26.89 1.45
N LYS A 71 -6.16 -27.99 0.85
CA LYS A 71 -6.31 -28.08 -0.61
C LYS A 71 -7.28 -27.02 -1.14
N ALA A 72 -8.37 -26.73 -0.43
CA ALA A 72 -9.29 -25.67 -0.81
C ALA A 72 -8.66 -24.27 -0.67
N LEU A 73 -7.85 -24.04 0.37
CA LEU A 73 -7.10 -22.80 0.55
C LEU A 73 -6.10 -22.58 -0.58
N LEU A 74 -5.26 -23.57 -0.89
CA LEU A 74 -4.29 -23.51 -1.98
C LEU A 74 -4.98 -23.25 -3.32
N ARG A 75 -6.04 -23.99 -3.67
CA ARG A 75 -6.81 -23.72 -4.90
C ARG A 75 -7.31 -22.29 -5.01
N ARG A 76 -7.87 -21.75 -3.93
CA ARG A 76 -8.38 -20.38 -3.91
C ARG A 76 -7.25 -19.39 -4.13
N THR A 77 -6.16 -19.53 -3.38
CA THR A 77 -5.03 -18.59 -3.44
C THR A 77 -4.29 -18.69 -4.77
N ALA A 78 -4.08 -19.88 -5.32
CA ALA A 78 -3.53 -20.08 -6.66
C ALA A 78 -4.26 -19.25 -7.73
N ALA A 79 -5.60 -19.26 -7.74
CA ALA A 79 -6.39 -18.45 -8.66
C ALA A 79 -6.19 -16.94 -8.42
N GLU A 80 -6.08 -16.51 -7.15
CA GLU A 80 -5.82 -15.12 -6.78
C GLU A 80 -4.43 -14.63 -7.19
N VAL A 81 -3.44 -15.53 -7.30
CA VAL A 81 -2.05 -15.22 -7.70
C VAL A 81 -1.73 -15.57 -9.16
N GLY A 82 -2.74 -15.96 -9.95
CA GLY A 82 -2.60 -16.24 -11.38
C GLY A 82 -1.89 -17.55 -11.71
N ILE A 83 -2.07 -18.59 -10.89
CA ILE A 83 -1.66 -19.98 -11.19
C ILE A 83 -2.86 -20.72 -11.79
N SER A 84 -2.63 -21.53 -12.83
CA SER A 84 -3.71 -22.21 -13.54
C SER A 84 -4.29 -23.39 -12.73
N ALA A 85 -5.58 -23.69 -12.91
CA ALA A 85 -6.23 -24.81 -12.23
C ALA A 85 -5.55 -26.16 -12.53
N SER A 86 -5.06 -26.37 -13.75
CA SER A 86 -4.33 -27.58 -14.14
C SER A 86 -3.01 -27.77 -13.39
N GLU A 87 -2.25 -26.68 -13.21
CA GLU A 87 -1.01 -26.71 -12.42
C GLU A 87 -1.30 -27.02 -10.96
N VAL A 88 -2.37 -26.43 -10.41
CA VAL A 88 -2.81 -26.68 -9.04
C VAL A 88 -3.19 -28.13 -8.81
N GLU A 89 -4.06 -28.71 -9.65
CA GLU A 89 -4.46 -30.12 -9.48
C GLU A 89 -3.27 -31.07 -9.61
N SER A 90 -2.33 -30.77 -10.51
CA SER A 90 -1.10 -31.56 -10.66
C SER A 90 -0.21 -31.46 -9.40
N ALA A 91 -0.06 -30.27 -8.83
CA ALA A 91 0.70 -30.04 -7.62
C ALA A 91 0.06 -30.70 -6.38
N LEU A 92 -1.27 -30.66 -6.26
CA LEU A 92 -2.02 -31.21 -5.12
C LEU A 92 -2.13 -32.75 -5.11
N ALA A 93 -1.56 -33.42 -6.12
CA ALA A 93 -1.47 -34.88 -6.19
C ALA A 93 -0.42 -35.46 -5.22
N THR A 94 0.57 -34.67 -4.82
CA THR A 94 1.67 -35.08 -3.93
C THR A 94 1.88 -34.07 -2.81
N GLU A 95 2.52 -34.49 -1.71
CA GLU A 95 2.87 -33.59 -0.61
C GLU A 95 3.95 -32.60 -1.05
N GLU A 96 4.96 -33.08 -1.78
CA GLU A 96 6.05 -32.28 -2.34
C GLU A 96 5.52 -31.24 -3.35
N GLY A 97 4.57 -31.63 -4.21
CA GLY A 97 3.93 -30.72 -5.15
C GLY A 97 3.13 -29.62 -4.44
N ALA A 98 2.39 -29.96 -3.39
CA ALA A 98 1.64 -28.98 -2.61
C ALA A 98 2.56 -28.03 -1.82
N LEU A 99 3.70 -28.53 -1.34
CA LEU A 99 4.75 -27.69 -0.75
C LEU A 99 5.30 -26.70 -1.78
N GLY A 100 5.62 -27.16 -2.99
CA GLY A 100 6.08 -26.31 -4.09
C GLY A 100 5.03 -25.25 -4.48
N LEU A 101 3.75 -25.63 -4.52
CA LEU A 101 2.66 -24.69 -4.77
C LEU A 101 2.57 -23.62 -3.68
N LEU A 102 2.63 -24.01 -2.41
CA LEU A 102 2.62 -23.06 -1.28
C LEU A 102 3.79 -22.08 -1.32
N GLN A 103 4.99 -22.55 -1.70
CA GLN A 103 6.17 -21.70 -1.89
C GLN A 103 5.94 -20.68 -3.01
N GLU A 104 5.45 -21.13 -4.16
CA GLU A 104 5.21 -20.25 -5.31
C GLU A 104 4.11 -19.22 -5.03
N GLU A 105 3.00 -19.61 -4.39
CA GLU A 105 1.96 -18.68 -3.95
C GLU A 105 2.53 -17.61 -3.00
N SER A 106 3.29 -18.04 -1.98
CA SER A 106 3.91 -17.15 -1.01
C SER A 106 4.91 -16.19 -1.65
N ARG A 107 5.69 -16.69 -2.60
CA ARG A 107 6.65 -15.93 -3.39
C ARG A 107 5.96 -14.87 -4.21
N ARG A 108 4.94 -15.22 -5.01
CA ARG A 108 4.20 -14.26 -5.85
C ARG A 108 3.53 -13.17 -5.04
N ILE A 109 2.93 -13.51 -3.89
CA ILE A 109 2.34 -12.53 -2.98
C ILE A 109 3.40 -11.54 -2.48
N SER A 110 4.53 -12.06 -2.00
CA SER A 110 5.59 -11.25 -1.38
C SER A 110 6.32 -10.38 -2.40
N GLU A 111 6.71 -10.97 -3.54
CA GLU A 111 7.37 -10.24 -4.63
C GLU A 111 6.45 -9.20 -5.25
N GLY A 112 5.18 -9.53 -5.49
CA GLY A 112 4.22 -8.58 -6.04
C GLY A 112 3.89 -7.44 -5.07
N THR A 113 3.76 -7.71 -3.77
CA THR A 113 3.64 -6.64 -2.74
C THR A 113 4.84 -5.72 -2.82
N ARG A 114 6.06 -6.26 -2.76
CA ARG A 114 7.28 -5.45 -2.75
C ARG A 114 7.39 -4.60 -4.02
N ARG A 115 7.23 -5.22 -5.19
CA ARG A 115 7.29 -4.54 -6.49
C ARG A 115 6.29 -3.40 -6.58
N LEU A 116 5.03 -3.65 -6.21
CA LEU A 116 3.98 -2.64 -6.25
C LEU A 116 4.27 -1.49 -5.29
N MET A 117 4.65 -1.79 -4.04
CA MET A 117 4.93 -0.77 -3.04
C MET A 117 6.14 0.10 -3.42
N ASP A 118 7.20 -0.52 -3.94
CA ASP A 118 8.39 0.19 -4.43
C ASP A 118 8.03 1.14 -5.59
N ALA A 119 7.20 0.69 -6.53
CA ALA A 119 6.76 1.50 -7.67
C ALA A 119 5.80 2.62 -7.26
N LEU A 120 4.88 2.35 -6.32
CA LEU A 120 4.00 3.38 -5.77
C LEU A 120 4.80 4.47 -5.04
N HIS A 121 5.84 4.09 -4.29
CA HIS A 121 6.72 5.06 -3.64
C HIS A 121 7.36 5.99 -4.66
N ARG A 122 8.01 5.44 -5.69
CA ARG A 122 8.64 6.24 -6.76
C ARG A 122 7.63 7.08 -7.53
N MET A 123 6.45 6.53 -7.82
CA MET A 123 5.37 7.27 -8.46
C MET A 123 4.98 8.51 -7.66
N TYR A 124 4.76 8.40 -6.34
CA TYR A 124 4.45 9.57 -5.52
C TYR A 124 5.59 10.59 -5.49
N GLU A 125 6.85 10.15 -5.42
CA GLU A 125 8.01 11.06 -5.51
C GLU A 125 8.04 11.85 -6.84
N HIS A 126 7.66 11.22 -7.94
CA HIS A 126 7.55 11.90 -9.24
C HIS A 126 6.36 12.88 -9.26
N LYS A 127 5.21 12.50 -8.70
CA LYS A 127 4.04 13.40 -8.56
C LYS A 127 4.39 14.65 -7.75
N ASP A 128 5.11 14.49 -6.64
CA ASP A 128 5.52 15.61 -5.78
C ASP A 128 6.45 16.60 -6.50
N LYS A 129 7.17 16.12 -7.52
CA LYS A 129 8.03 16.93 -8.41
C LYS A 129 7.28 17.50 -9.64
N GLY A 130 6.01 17.15 -9.82
CA GLY A 130 5.21 17.51 -10.99
C GLY A 130 5.50 16.67 -12.25
N ASP A 131 6.30 15.61 -12.13
CA ASP A 131 6.67 14.73 -13.23
C ASP A 131 5.67 13.58 -13.39
N LEU A 132 4.50 13.89 -13.95
CA LEU A 132 3.43 12.91 -14.13
C LEU A 132 3.76 11.82 -15.15
N ASP A 133 4.65 12.09 -16.11
CA ASP A 133 5.02 11.11 -17.12
C ASP A 133 5.91 10.01 -16.52
N SER A 134 6.91 10.38 -15.71
CA SER A 134 7.68 9.38 -14.95
C SER A 134 6.83 8.64 -13.92
N ALA A 135 5.88 9.33 -13.27
CA ALA A 135 4.94 8.69 -12.34
C ALA A 135 4.09 7.61 -13.05
N ARG A 136 3.53 7.92 -14.23
CA ARG A 136 2.81 6.93 -15.05
C ARG A 136 3.71 5.81 -15.52
N GLN A 137 4.97 6.10 -15.84
CA GLN A 137 5.90 5.09 -16.29
C GLN A 137 6.16 4.03 -15.21
N GLU A 138 6.25 4.42 -13.93
CA GLU A 138 6.38 3.46 -12.83
C GLU A 138 5.22 2.44 -12.79
N MET A 139 3.98 2.88 -12.99
CA MET A 139 2.83 1.97 -13.02
C MET A 139 2.81 1.09 -14.27
N ARG A 140 3.23 1.60 -15.43
CA ARG A 140 3.39 0.80 -16.66
C ARG A 140 4.45 -0.30 -16.48
N ASN A 141 5.55 0.02 -15.79
CA ASN A 141 6.60 -0.94 -15.49
C ASN A 141 6.08 -2.10 -14.62
N VAL A 142 5.22 -1.81 -13.64
CA VAL A 142 4.54 -2.87 -12.86
C VAL A 142 3.65 -3.73 -13.77
N LEU A 143 2.81 -3.12 -14.60
CA LEU A 143 1.90 -3.85 -15.49
C LEU A 143 2.62 -4.73 -16.52
N ALA A 144 3.86 -4.41 -16.89
CA ALA A 144 4.65 -5.20 -17.82
C ALA A 144 5.12 -6.54 -17.22
N VAL A 145 5.34 -6.60 -15.90
CA VAL A 145 5.95 -7.78 -15.24
C VAL A 145 5.02 -8.48 -14.26
N GLU A 146 3.99 -7.81 -13.77
CA GLU A 146 3.14 -8.33 -12.72
C GLU A 146 2.15 -9.35 -13.27
N VAL A 147 2.13 -10.53 -12.65
CA VAL A 147 1.26 -11.66 -13.02
C VAL A 147 0.03 -11.76 -12.11
N VAL A 148 0.11 -11.24 -10.88
CA VAL A 148 -0.97 -11.32 -9.90
C VAL A 148 -2.08 -10.33 -10.27
N PRO A 149 -3.30 -10.80 -10.59
CA PRO A 149 -4.38 -9.94 -11.07
C PRO A 149 -4.70 -8.77 -10.12
N HIS A 150 -4.64 -9.01 -8.82
CA HIS A 150 -4.94 -7.98 -7.81
C HIS A 150 -3.97 -6.79 -7.89
N TYR A 151 -2.67 -7.04 -7.97
CA TYR A 151 -1.67 -5.97 -8.04
C TYR A 151 -1.72 -5.24 -9.39
N ARG A 152 -2.01 -5.95 -10.49
CA ARG A 152 -2.27 -5.32 -11.79
C ARG A 152 -3.45 -4.34 -11.72
N ALA A 153 -4.54 -4.75 -11.07
CA ALA A 153 -5.71 -3.88 -10.91
C ALA A 153 -5.39 -2.61 -10.11
N ILE A 154 -4.56 -2.71 -9.06
CA ILE A 154 -4.12 -1.53 -8.30
C ILE A 154 -3.29 -0.59 -9.17
N ALA A 155 -2.28 -1.11 -9.90
CA ALA A 155 -1.43 -0.31 -10.77
C ALA A 155 -2.22 0.37 -11.91
N GLN A 156 -3.17 -0.36 -12.50
CA GLN A 156 -4.08 0.17 -13.51
C GLN A 156 -4.95 1.31 -12.94
N GLY A 157 -5.50 1.13 -11.74
CA GLY A 157 -6.28 2.15 -11.07
C GLY A 157 -5.50 3.45 -10.81
N GLN A 158 -4.20 3.36 -10.53
CA GLN A 158 -3.35 4.56 -10.39
C GLN A 158 -3.12 5.27 -11.73
N LEU A 159 -2.96 4.53 -12.83
CA LEU A 159 -2.83 5.13 -14.16
C LEU A 159 -4.09 5.90 -14.54
N GLU A 160 -5.27 5.33 -14.27
CA GLU A 160 -6.56 5.97 -14.53
C GLU A 160 -6.71 7.25 -13.70
N ALA A 161 -6.41 7.20 -12.39
CA ALA A 161 -6.47 8.38 -11.53
C ALA A 161 -5.56 9.52 -12.02
N MET A 162 -4.33 9.21 -12.47
CA MET A 162 -3.41 10.22 -13.01
C MET A 162 -3.78 10.71 -14.42
N ALA A 163 -4.60 9.97 -15.18
CA ALA A 163 -5.14 10.43 -16.45
C ALA A 163 -6.21 11.51 -16.24
N ASP A 164 -7.04 11.34 -15.21
CA ASP A 164 -8.08 12.29 -14.84
C ASP A 164 -7.51 13.58 -14.22
N GLU A 165 -6.43 13.48 -13.43
CA GLU A 165 -5.74 14.65 -12.84
C GLU A 165 -5.20 15.61 -13.92
N HIS A 166 -4.71 15.08 -15.04
CA HIS A 166 -4.21 15.90 -16.16
C HIS A 166 -5.34 16.70 -16.83
N GLN A 167 -6.53 16.12 -16.94
CA GLN A 167 -7.70 16.81 -17.52
C GLN A 167 -8.24 17.92 -16.60
N GLN A 168 -8.03 17.80 -15.28
CA GLN A 168 -8.43 18.83 -14.31
C GLN A 168 -7.46 20.02 -14.27
N GLY A 169 -6.17 19.79 -14.56
CA GLY A 169 -5.15 20.85 -14.69
C GLY A 169 -5.31 21.72 -15.95
N GLU A 170 -5.89 21.17 -17.02
CA GLU A 170 -6.20 21.89 -18.26
C GLU A 170 -7.57 22.59 -18.25
N ARG A 171 -8.40 22.36 -17.22
CA ARG A 171 -9.63 23.13 -17.02
C ARG A 171 -9.28 24.48 -16.39
N ALA A 172 -9.04 25.46 -17.24
CA ALA A 172 -8.70 26.84 -16.88
C ALA A 172 -9.54 27.41 -15.69
N PRO A 173 -8.96 28.25 -14.82
CA PRO A 173 -9.70 29.02 -13.82
C PRO A 173 -10.50 30.12 -14.51
N GLY A 174 -11.69 29.78 -15.01
CA GLY A 174 -12.45 30.70 -15.85
C GLY A 174 -13.81 30.18 -16.28
N ALA A 175 -14.63 29.67 -15.36
CA ALA A 175 -16.04 29.44 -15.64
C ALA A 175 -16.89 29.90 -14.45
N SER A 176 -17.10 31.22 -14.45
CA SER A 176 -18.22 31.89 -13.80
C SER A 176 -19.49 31.04 -13.91
N THR A 177 -19.93 30.48 -12.78
CA THR A 177 -21.29 29.93 -12.66
C THR A 177 -21.90 30.47 -11.37
N ARG A 178 -22.37 31.71 -11.43
CA ARG A 178 -23.49 32.13 -10.59
C ARG A 178 -24.37 33.16 -11.28
N ALA A 179 -24.98 32.72 -12.38
CA ALA A 179 -26.35 33.13 -12.65
C ALA A 179 -27.24 32.40 -11.62
N VAL A 180 -27.82 33.14 -10.66
CA VAL A 180 -29.02 32.69 -9.95
C VAL A 180 -30.14 33.61 -10.37
N PHE A 181 -31.01 33.05 -11.21
CA PHE A 181 -32.32 33.56 -11.53
C PHE A 181 -33.23 33.38 -10.30
N ALA A 182 -33.87 34.44 -9.81
CA ALA A 182 -35.14 34.34 -9.08
C ALA A 182 -35.92 35.66 -9.14
N ARG A 183 -36.79 35.69 -10.16
CA ARG A 183 -38.04 36.45 -10.33
C ARG A 183 -38.64 37.09 -9.06
N ARG A 184 -39.03 38.37 -9.15
CA ARG A 184 -40.38 38.82 -8.73
C ARG A 184 -40.73 40.18 -9.34
N THR A 185 -41.48 40.14 -10.43
CA THR A 185 -42.35 41.25 -10.88
C THR A 185 -43.58 41.28 -9.97
N PRO A 186 -44.18 42.46 -9.72
CA PRO A 186 -45.36 42.75 -10.52
C PRO A 186 -45.38 44.19 -11.08
N LEU A 187 -45.80 44.25 -12.34
CA LEU A 187 -46.39 45.40 -13.00
C LEU A 187 -47.73 45.71 -12.34
N ARG A 188 -48.03 47.01 -12.15
CA ARG A 188 -49.26 47.70 -12.60
C ARG A 188 -49.17 49.15 -12.06
N LEU A 189 -48.92 50.14 -12.91
CA LEU A 189 -49.78 50.80 -13.90
C LEU A 189 -50.25 52.15 -13.36
N ARG A 190 -49.77 53.19 -14.05
CA ARG A 190 -50.20 54.59 -14.01
C ARG A 190 -51.70 54.76 -14.29
N GLY A 191 -52.27 55.77 -13.64
CA GLY A 191 -53.48 56.51 -13.98
C GLY A 191 -53.78 57.40 -12.77
N ARG A 192 -53.87 58.73 -12.84
CA ARG A 192 -54.23 59.64 -13.91
C ARG A 192 -53.67 61.02 -13.60
#